data_AF-A0A948C404-F1
#
_entry.id   AF-A0A948C404-F1
#
_cell.length_a   1.000
_cell.length_b   1.000
_cell.length_c   1.000
_cell.angle_alpha   90.00
_cell.angle_beta   90.00
_cell.angle_gamma   90.00
#
_symmetry.space_group_name_H-M   'P 1'
#
loop_
_entity.id
_entity.type
_entity.pdbx_description
1 polymer ?
#
loop_
_entity_poly.entity_id
_entity_poly.type
_entity_poly.pdbx_seq_one_letter_code
_entity_poly.pdbx_strand_id
1 'polypeptide(L)'
;MPDVSQVKDMVFSQATVITDRNGEELYKLFEENREYIDFTGISLNMINAIIAIEDQRYREHNGFDVMGLVRAAITKVLNPGSKLG
;
A
#
# COMPACT_ATOMS: atom_id res chain seq x y z
N MET A 1 7.48 7.06 -5.64
CA MET A 1 6.35 6.34 -5.04
C MET A 1 5.19 7.33 -4.89
N PRO A 2 3.93 6.91 -5.07
CA PRO A 2 2.78 7.78 -4.86
C PRO A 2 2.72 8.26 -3.40
N ASP A 3 2.16 9.46 -3.18
CA ASP A 3 2.05 10.07 -1.86
C ASP A 3 0.96 9.37 -1.03
N VAL A 4 1.28 9.01 0.21
CA VAL A 4 0.38 8.25 1.10
C VAL A 4 -0.89 9.02 1.43
N SER A 5 -0.85 10.35 1.36
CA SER A 5 -2.02 11.22 1.54
C SER A 5 -3.10 10.95 0.49
N GLN A 6 -2.72 10.52 -0.71
CA GLN A 6 -3.65 10.27 -1.83
C GLN A 6 -4.45 8.98 -1.64
N VAL A 7 -3.96 8.02 -0.85
CA VAL A 7 -4.65 6.76 -0.58
C VAL A 7 -5.94 6.99 0.23
N LYS A 8 -5.94 8.03 1.08
CA LYS A 8 -7.06 8.33 1.97
C LYS A 8 -8.31 8.82 1.22
N ASP A 9 -8.11 9.43 0.06
CA ASP A 9 -9.16 10.00 -0.77
C ASP A 9 -9.45 9.16 -2.03
N MET A 10 -8.88 7.95 -2.13
CA MET A 10 -9.17 7.03 -3.23
C MET A 10 -10.60 6.51 -3.12
N VAL A 11 -11.44 6.92 -4.06
CA VAL A 11 -12.75 6.30 -4.29
C VAL A 11 -12.49 5.00 -5.07
N PHE A 12 -12.63 3.87 -4.40
CA PHE A 12 -12.55 2.56 -5.06
C PHE A 12 -13.83 2.32 -5.89
N SER A 13 -13.66 1.85 -7.13
CA SER A 13 -14.78 1.33 -7.92
C SER A 13 -15.41 0.15 -7.17
N GLN A 14 -16.67 0.29 -6.74
CA GLN A 14 -17.41 -0.77 -6.08
C GLN A 14 -18.15 -1.64 -7.11
N ALA A 15 -18.12 -2.95 -6.91
CA ALA A 15 -18.87 -3.88 -7.74
C ALA A 15 -20.38 -3.81 -7.43
N THR A 16 -21.21 -3.87 -8.47
CA THR A 16 -22.67 -4.04 -8.33
C THR A 16 -23.00 -5.53 -8.35
N VAL A 17 -23.74 -6.00 -7.34
CA VAL A 17 -24.17 -7.40 -7.21
C VAL A 17 -25.64 -7.51 -7.58
N ILE A 18 -25.96 -8.40 -8.53
CA ILE A 18 -27.33 -8.73 -8.94
C ILE A 18 -27.70 -10.06 -8.27
N THR A 19 -28.77 -10.06 -7.48
CA THR A 19 -29.25 -11.25 -6.74
C THR A 19 -30.61 -11.75 -7.23
N ASP A 20 -30.90 -13.03 -7.01
CA ASP A 20 -32.22 -13.62 -7.21
C ASP A 20 -33.22 -13.22 -6.10
N ARG A 21 -34.45 -13.75 -6.15
CA ARG A 21 -35.50 -13.46 -5.15
C ARG A 21 -35.20 -14.01 -3.75
N ASN A 22 -34.27 -14.95 -3.64
CA ASN A 22 -33.84 -15.61 -2.41
C ASN A 22 -32.53 -14.99 -1.86
N GLY A 23 -31.94 -14.03 -2.57
CA GLY A 23 -30.68 -13.38 -2.23
C GLY A 23 -29.43 -14.07 -2.77
N GLU A 24 -29.57 -15.05 -3.66
CA GLU A 24 -28.43 -15.73 -4.29
C GLU A 24 -27.81 -14.84 -5.39
N GLU A 25 -26.49 -14.66 -5.36
CA GLU A 25 -25.77 -13.84 -6.34
C GLU A 25 -25.77 -14.49 -7.72
N LEU A 26 -26.31 -13.78 -8.72
CA LEU A 26 -26.36 -14.22 -10.12
C LEU A 26 -25.20 -13.63 -10.93
N TYR A 27 -24.92 -12.34 -10.74
CA TYR A 27 -23.90 -11.61 -11.50
C TYR A 27 -23.26 -10.50 -10.69
N LYS A 28 -21.96 -10.29 -10.92
CA LYS A 28 -21.17 -9.19 -10.38
C LYS A 28 -20.67 -8.30 -11.51
N LEU A 29 -21.11 -7.05 -11.55
CA LEU A 29 -20.66 -6.05 -12.51
C LEU A 29 -19.58 -5.19 -11.86
N PHE A 30 -18.39 -5.15 -12.45
CA PHE A 30 -17.26 -4.39 -11.93
C PHE A 30 -16.40 -3.82 -13.07
N GLU A 31 -15.81 -2.64 -12.86
CA GLU A 31 -14.77 -2.09 -13.74
C GLU A 31 -13.42 -2.77 -13.47
N GLU A 32 -13.14 -3.05 -12.20
CA GLU A 32 -11.97 -3.81 -11.74
C GLU A 32 -12.42 -4.93 -10.79
N ASN A 33 -11.87 -6.14 -10.95
CA ASN A 33 -12.20 -7.27 -10.10
C ASN A 33 -11.50 -7.15 -8.72
N ARG A 34 -11.99 -6.23 -7.89
CA ARG A 34 -11.48 -6.00 -6.54
C ARG A 34 -12.56 -6.34 -5.51
N GLU A 35 -12.14 -6.99 -4.44
CA GLU A 35 -12.97 -7.24 -3.27
C GLU A 35 -12.37 -6.50 -2.09
N TYR A 36 -13.19 -5.68 -1.42
CA TYR A 36 -12.77 -5.00 -0.22
C TYR A 36 -12.84 -5.98 0.96
N ILE A 37 -11.70 -6.19 1.61
CA ILE A 37 -11.59 -6.97 2.83
C ILE A 37 -10.91 -6.14 3.90
N ASP A 38 -11.39 -6.23 5.13
CA ASP A 38 -10.70 -5.64 6.27
C ASP A 38 -9.34 -6.30 6.45
N PHE A 39 -8.36 -5.55 6.96
CA PHE A 39 -7.01 -6.06 7.21
C PHE A 39 -7.02 -7.31 8.12
N THR A 40 -7.94 -7.36 9.08
CA THR A 40 -8.14 -8.52 9.98
C THR A 40 -8.65 -9.77 9.26
N GLY A 41 -9.22 -9.61 8.06
CA GLY A 41 -9.67 -10.71 7.20
C GLY A 41 -8.56 -11.32 6.35
N ILE A 42 -7.36 -10.72 6.31
CA ILE A 42 -6.23 -11.22 5.53
C ILE A 42 -5.49 -12.29 6.33
N SER A 43 -5.24 -13.44 5.71
CA SER A 43 -4.42 -14.49 6.32
C SER A 43 -3.01 -13.99 6.64
N LEU A 44 -2.54 -14.29 7.85
CA LEU A 44 -1.19 -13.92 8.30
C LEU A 44 -0.10 -14.48 7.37
N ASN A 45 -0.32 -15.65 6.78
CA ASN A 45 0.60 -16.24 5.81
C ASN A 45 0.69 -15.42 4.52
N MET A 46 -0.44 -14.88 4.04
CA MET A 46 -0.49 -14.02 2.87
C MET A 46 0.22 -12.69 3.12
N ILE A 47 -0.01 -12.08 4.29
CA ILE A 47 0.72 -10.87 4.73
C ILE A 47 2.23 -11.13 4.73
N ASN A 48 2.67 -12.22 5.38
CA ASN A 48 4.08 -12.57 5.46
C ASN A 48 4.70 -12.87 4.09
N ALA A 49 3.96 -13.52 3.18
CA ALA A 49 4.43 -13.82 1.83
C ALA A 49 4.62 -12.54 1.00
N ILE A 50 3.68 -11.59 1.05
CA ILE A 50 3.81 -10.31 0.36
C ILE A 50 5.01 -9.53 0.89
N ILE A 51 5.14 -9.41 2.22
CA ILE A 51 6.29 -8.75 2.87
C ILE A 51 7.62 -9.38 2.40
N ALA A 52 7.69 -10.72 2.34
CA ALA A 52 8.89 -11.42 1.93
C ALA A 52 9.25 -11.20 0.44
N ILE A 53 8.26 -10.96 -0.43
CA ILE A 53 8.45 -10.71 -1.86
C ILE A 53 8.81 -9.24 -2.12
N GLU A 54 8.12 -8.31 -1.47
CA GLU A 54 8.17 -6.89 -1.82
C GLU A 54 9.37 -6.15 -1.20
N ASP A 55 9.82 -6.51 0.01
CA ASP A 55 11.13 -6.12 0.55
C ASP A 55 11.49 -6.93 1.82
N GLN A 56 12.55 -7.73 1.80
CA GLN A 56 13.08 -8.39 3.01
C GLN A 56 13.46 -7.40 4.13
N ARG A 57 13.72 -6.13 3.79
CA ARG A 57 14.09 -5.06 4.73
C ARG A 57 12.90 -4.32 5.32
N TYR A 58 11.67 -4.68 4.96
CA TYR A 58 10.43 -4.13 5.51
C TYR A 58 10.35 -4.31 7.04
N ARG A 59 10.91 -5.41 7.57
CA ARG A 59 10.97 -5.68 9.02
C ARG A 59 12.20 -5.11 9.73
N GLU A 60 13.28 -4.85 9.00
CA GLU A 60 14.54 -4.38 9.58
C GLU A 60 14.60 -2.86 9.77
N HIS A 61 13.77 -2.11 9.04
CA HIS A 61 13.66 -0.67 9.18
C HIS A 61 12.26 -0.34 9.69
N ASN A 62 12.17 0.45 10.76
CA ASN A 62 10.91 0.98 11.32
C ASN A 62 10.18 1.97 10.36
N GLY A 63 10.20 1.73 9.05
CA GLY A 63 9.72 2.65 8.03
C GLY A 63 10.61 3.89 7.80
N PHE A 64 11.71 4.02 8.55
CA PHE A 64 12.64 5.15 8.45
C PHE A 64 14.09 4.67 8.46
N ASP A 65 14.83 4.95 7.38
CA ASP A 65 16.29 4.78 7.35
C ASP A 65 16.92 5.94 8.14
N VAL A 66 17.08 5.77 9.45
CA VAL A 66 17.70 6.77 10.34
C VAL A 66 19.13 7.08 9.91
N MET A 67 19.87 6.09 9.42
CA MET A 67 21.22 6.29 8.90
C MET A 67 21.22 7.08 7.59
N GLY A 68 20.25 6.83 6.72
CA GLY A 68 19.99 7.60 5.50
C GLY A 68 19.58 9.04 5.80
N LEU A 69 18.73 9.26 6.80
CA LEU A 69 18.34 10.59 7.27
C LEU A 69 19.53 11.39 7.82
N VAL A 70 20.35 10.76 8.66
CA VAL A 70 21.57 11.38 9.20
C VAL A 70 22.58 11.67 8.09
N ARG A 71 22.79 10.74 7.16
CA ARG A 71 23.69 10.93 6.01
C ARG A 71 23.21 12.07 5.10
N ALA A 72 21.90 12.17 4.85
CA ALA A 72 21.31 13.25 4.08
C ALA A 72 21.46 14.60 4.79
N ALA A 73 21.24 14.65 6.11
CA ALA A 73 21.45 15.85 6.91
C ALA A 73 22.91 16.31 6.88
N ILE A 74 23.87 15.39 7.08
CA ILE A 74 25.30 15.68 7.02
C ILE A 74 25.69 16.17 5.61
N THR A 75 25.26 15.48 4.56
CA THR A 75 25.53 15.88 3.18
C THR A 75 24.98 17.29 2.90
N LYS A 76 23.79 17.63 3.40
CA LYS A 76 23.17 18.95 3.20
C LYS A 76 23.89 20.07 3.97
N VAL A 77 24.40 19.77 5.17
CA VAL A 77 25.19 20.73 5.97
C VAL A 77 26.59 20.93 5.38
N LEU A 78 27.21 19.87 4.87
CA LEU A 78 28.53 19.94 4.24
C LEU A 78 28.49 20.49 2.81
N ASN A 79 27.39 20.27 2.08
CA ASN A 79 27.18 20.74 0.71
C ASN A 79 25.86 21.54 0.61
N PRO A 80 25.82 22.80 1.05
CA PRO A 80 24.60 23.62 1.05
C PRO A 80 24.09 24.05 -0.34
N GLY A 81 24.60 23.46 -1.43
CA GLY A 81 24.29 23.90 -2.80
C GLY A 81 24.17 22.80 -3.87
N SER A 82 24.27 21.51 -3.54
CA SER A 82 24.06 20.46 -4.55
C SER A 82 22.57 20.30 -4.83
N LYS A 83 22.09 20.91 -5.92
CA LYS A 83 20.79 20.57 -6.53
C LYS A 83 20.78 19.07 -6.81
N LEU A 84 19.85 18.35 -6.19
CA LEU A 84 19.54 16.96 -6.51
C LEU A 84 18.83 16.98 -7.88
N GLY A 85 19.57 16.62 -8.93
CA GLY A 85 19.02 16.23 -10.22
C GLY A 85 18.69 14.74 -10.21
#